data_AF-A0ABD0MHR0-F1
#
_entry.id   AF-A0ABD0MHR0-F1
#
_cell.length_a   1.000
_cell.length_b   1.000
_cell.length_c   1.000
_cell.angle_alpha   90.00
_cell.angle_beta   90.00
_cell.angle_gamma   90.00
#
_symmetry.space_group_name_H-M   'P 1'
#
loop_
_entity.id
_entity.type
_entity.pdbx_description
1 polymer ?
#
loop_
_entity_poly.entity_id
_entity_poly.type
_entity_poly.pdbx_seq_one_letter_code
_entity_poly.pdbx_strand_id
1 'polypeptide(L)'
;MADKCHLCLLGLIILSSLLTGTSGVDDAHVFISSSKNVRLPCNNHLHVCKSTTWIYDRHSSSVELINLGIKKKDIERHERLSLGSDCSLNITNVTKEDYGSYICRQYVNGQQQGTDARVFLHVLHVSSSSSQTEISAGSSVTLSCQLYSDSESYDGVSCDDWIRSEGIQLFWVNQAGVKLTISDSRYQISAPGLCIITLTTTLLNEDDNREWRCEVTHRNQVKTSVTYTVKSS
;
A
#
# COMPACT_ATOMS: atom_id res chain seq x y z
N MET A 1 24.77 -16.60 57.26
CA MET A 1 25.26 -16.32 55.89
C MET A 1 24.07 -16.36 54.94
N ALA A 2 23.22 -15.33 55.00
CA ALA A 2 22.02 -15.23 54.16
C ALA A 2 21.80 -13.77 53.73
N ASP A 3 22.88 -12.99 53.68
CA ASP A 3 22.82 -11.53 53.51
C ASP A 3 23.72 -11.04 52.37
N LYS A 4 24.08 -11.95 51.46
CA LYS A 4 24.90 -11.64 50.27
C LYS A 4 24.24 -12.03 48.95
N CYS A 5 23.11 -12.75 48.98
CA CYS A 5 22.35 -13.13 47.79
C CYS A 5 21.23 -12.13 47.42
N HIS A 6 20.74 -11.32 48.36
CA HIS A 6 19.69 -10.34 48.05
C HIS A 6 20.22 -9.12 47.27
N LEU A 7 21.46 -8.70 47.52
CA LEU A 7 22.06 -7.57 46.79
C LEU A 7 22.35 -7.90 45.32
N CYS A 8 22.68 -9.16 44.99
CA CYS A 8 22.88 -9.56 43.59
C CYS A 8 21.57 -9.62 42.80
N LEU A 9 20.47 -10.06 43.44
CA LEU A 9 19.15 -10.11 42.80
C LEU A 9 18.55 -8.71 42.58
N LEU A 10 18.74 -7.79 43.53
CA LEU A 10 18.32 -6.39 43.36
C LEU A 10 19.13 -5.65 42.29
N GLY A 11 20.43 -5.94 42.15
CA GLY A 11 21.27 -5.36 41.09
C GLY A 11 20.93 -5.86 39.68
N LEU A 12 20.43 -7.10 39.55
CA LEU A 12 20.03 -7.68 38.26
C LEU A 12 18.63 -7.26 37.79
N ILE A 13 17.74 -6.87 38.71
CA ILE A 13 16.39 -6.37 38.37
C ILE A 13 16.44 -4.91 37.84
N ILE A 14 17.52 -4.16 38.13
CA ILE A 14 17.66 -2.75 37.73
C ILE A 14 18.38 -2.59 36.37
N LEU A 15 18.95 -3.65 35.79
CA LEU A 15 19.53 -3.61 34.44
C LEU A 15 18.60 -4.08 33.32
N SER A 16 17.40 -4.61 33.64
CA SER A 16 16.41 -5.04 32.63
C SER A 16 15.44 -3.93 32.19
N SER A 17 15.57 -2.72 32.73
CA SER A 17 14.69 -1.57 32.43
C SER A 17 15.22 -0.62 31.34
N LEU A 18 16.33 -0.94 30.67
CA LEU A 18 16.81 -0.21 29.49
C LEU A 18 16.67 -1.04 28.21
N LEU A 19 15.47 -1.54 27.97
CA LEU A 19 14.94 -1.64 26.61
C LEU A 19 13.67 -0.81 26.57
N THR A 20 13.80 0.49 26.84
CA THR A 20 12.95 1.45 26.14
C THR A 20 13.35 1.31 24.68
N GLY A 21 12.71 0.37 23.99
CA GLY A 21 12.64 0.40 22.55
C GLY A 21 12.29 1.84 22.21
N THR A 22 13.16 2.51 21.46
CA THR A 22 12.80 3.78 20.85
C THR A 22 11.48 3.51 20.16
N SER A 23 10.39 4.09 20.65
CA SER A 23 9.11 4.06 19.96
C SER A 23 9.26 4.97 18.75
N GLY A 24 10.11 4.56 17.81
CA GLY A 24 9.96 4.94 16.43
C GLY A 24 8.59 4.42 16.05
N VAL A 25 7.67 5.34 15.80
CA VAL A 25 6.39 5.02 15.19
C VAL A 25 6.69 4.15 13.98
N ASP A 26 6.23 2.90 13.98
CA ASP A 26 6.39 2.01 12.82
C ASP A 26 5.65 2.68 11.65
N ASP A 27 6.37 2.96 10.55
CA ASP A 27 5.80 3.62 9.39
C ASP A 27 4.64 2.75 8.85
N ALA A 28 3.49 3.35 8.58
CA ALA A 28 2.31 2.58 8.22
C ALA A 28 2.34 2.20 6.73
N HIS A 29 2.16 0.92 6.40
CA HIS A 29 2.02 0.46 5.01
C HIS A 29 0.55 0.21 4.67
N VAL A 30 0.00 0.98 3.72
CA VAL A 30 -1.38 0.85 3.27
C VAL A 30 -1.39 0.35 1.83
N PHE A 31 -2.08 -0.77 1.58
CA PHE A 31 -2.23 -1.35 0.25
C PHE A 31 -3.65 -1.13 -0.23
N ILE A 32 -3.82 -0.62 -1.46
CA ILE A 32 -5.13 -0.37 -2.04
C ILE A 32 -5.15 -0.68 -3.54
N SER A 33 -6.31 -1.11 -4.03
CA SER A 33 -6.55 -1.25 -5.46
C SER A 33 -6.89 0.09 -6.10
N SER A 34 -6.44 0.30 -7.34
CA SER A 34 -6.89 1.46 -8.13
C SER A 34 -8.42 1.51 -8.23
N SER A 35 -8.97 2.71 -8.38
CA SER A 35 -10.40 3.04 -8.42
C SER A 35 -11.17 2.83 -7.11
N LYS A 36 -10.50 2.46 -6.01
CA LYS A 36 -11.08 2.44 -4.66
C LYS A 36 -10.80 3.72 -3.89
N ASN A 37 -11.47 3.89 -2.75
CA ASN A 37 -11.19 4.96 -1.80
C ASN A 37 -10.28 4.42 -0.70
N VAL A 38 -9.34 5.24 -0.25
CA VAL A 38 -8.41 4.88 0.82
C VAL A 38 -8.43 5.91 1.93
N ARG A 39 -8.07 5.43 3.12
CA ARG A 39 -7.93 6.21 4.34
C ARG A 39 -6.53 5.98 4.90
N LEU A 40 -5.75 7.06 4.99
CA LEU A 40 -4.38 7.03 5.49
C LEU A 40 -4.37 7.51 6.94
N PRO A 41 -4.04 6.66 7.92
CA PRO A 41 -4.14 6.99 9.33
C PRO A 41 -3.16 8.10 9.71
N CYS A 42 -3.60 9.06 10.52
CA CYS A 42 -2.70 9.93 11.26
C CYS A 42 -2.62 9.40 12.69
N ASN A 43 -1.70 8.46 12.94
CA ASN A 43 -1.55 7.77 14.23
C ASN A 43 -0.81 8.64 15.26
N ASN A 44 -1.32 9.84 15.48
CA ASN A 44 -0.65 10.86 16.28
C ASN A 44 -1.55 11.35 17.42
N HIS A 45 -0.97 11.98 18.43
CA HIS A 45 -1.61 12.16 19.75
C HIS A 45 -2.76 13.17 19.81
N LEU A 46 -2.94 14.02 18.78
CA LEU A 46 -3.97 15.06 18.77
C LEU A 46 -5.13 14.69 17.83
N HIS A 47 -6.36 14.87 18.31
CA HIS A 47 -7.57 14.75 17.50
C HIS A 47 -8.07 16.11 16.96
N VAL A 48 -7.22 17.14 16.98
CA VAL A 48 -7.56 18.49 16.52
C VAL A 48 -7.02 18.70 15.11
N CYS A 49 -7.88 18.70 14.10
CA CYS A 49 -7.40 18.74 12.72
C CYS A 49 -6.81 20.10 12.31
N LYS A 50 -7.17 21.17 13.04
CA LYS A 50 -6.56 22.50 12.85
C LYS A 50 -5.06 22.54 13.17
N SER A 51 -4.54 21.53 13.87
CA SER A 51 -3.10 21.35 14.11
C SER A 51 -2.43 20.39 13.14
N THR A 52 -3.16 19.83 12.16
CA THR A 52 -2.66 18.75 11.32
C THR A 52 -2.32 19.23 9.91
N THR A 53 -1.11 18.94 9.46
CA THR A 53 -0.66 19.12 8.08
C THR A 53 -0.38 17.76 7.46
N TRP A 54 -0.90 17.55 6.25
CA TRP A 54 -0.57 16.38 5.43
C TRP A 54 0.32 16.81 4.29
N ILE A 55 1.47 16.13 4.15
CA ILE A 55 2.47 16.37 3.12
C ILE A 55 2.55 15.11 2.28
N TYR A 56 2.44 15.24 0.97
CA TYR A 56 2.73 14.17 0.03
C TYR A 56 4.16 14.32 -0.45
N ASP A 57 4.93 13.25 -0.33
CA ASP A 57 6.34 13.21 -0.71
C ASP A 57 6.54 12.10 -1.74
N ARG A 58 7.09 12.46 -2.90
CA ARG A 58 7.43 11.52 -3.97
C ARG A 58 8.71 11.99 -4.63
N HIS A 59 9.73 11.13 -4.63
CA HIS A 59 11.06 11.42 -5.18
C HIS A 59 11.68 12.72 -4.60
N SER A 60 11.73 13.79 -5.40
CA SER A 60 12.38 15.08 -5.07
C SER A 60 11.38 16.22 -4.84
N SER A 61 10.08 15.92 -4.82
CA SER A 61 9.03 16.93 -4.63
C SER A 61 8.15 16.58 -3.43
N SER A 62 8.06 17.52 -2.49
CA SER A 62 7.12 17.45 -1.39
C SER A 62 6.05 18.53 -1.54
N VAL A 63 4.79 18.15 -1.43
CA VAL A 63 3.63 19.03 -1.62
C VAL A 63 2.73 18.95 -0.39
N GLU A 64 2.44 20.10 0.23
CA GLU A 64 1.42 20.16 1.29
C GLU A 64 0.03 19.93 0.69
N LEU A 65 -0.66 18.87 1.09
CA LEU A 65 -2.04 18.59 0.66
C LEU A 65 -3.07 19.31 1.53
N ILE A 66 -2.84 19.28 2.84
CA ILE A 66 -3.65 19.92 3.87
C ILE A 66 -2.69 20.69 4.76
N ASN A 67 -2.93 21.98 5.00
CA ASN A 67 -2.13 22.81 5.90
C ASN A 67 -2.97 23.23 7.09
N LEU A 68 -2.61 22.80 8.30
CA LEU A 68 -3.31 23.12 9.55
C LEU A 68 -4.83 22.88 9.44
N GLY A 69 -5.20 21.72 8.89
CA GLY A 69 -6.58 21.29 8.68
C GLY A 69 -7.28 21.91 7.47
N ILE A 70 -6.62 22.82 6.74
CA ILE A 70 -7.18 23.52 5.58
C ILE A 70 -6.67 22.86 4.30
N LYS A 71 -7.60 22.35 3.49
CA LYS A 71 -7.30 21.74 2.19
C LYS A 71 -6.76 22.79 1.21
N LYS A 72 -5.59 22.53 0.63
CA LYS A 72 -5.01 23.34 -0.45
C LYS A 72 -5.83 23.11 -1.73
N LYS A 73 -6.13 24.18 -2.46
CA LYS A 73 -7.01 24.15 -3.66
C LYS A 73 -6.25 24.25 -4.97
N ASP A 74 -5.00 24.69 -4.90
CA ASP A 74 -4.06 24.90 -6.00
C ASP A 74 -3.35 23.61 -6.43
N ILE A 75 -3.88 22.44 -6.08
CA ILE A 75 -3.30 21.13 -6.37
C ILE A 75 -4.29 20.34 -7.21
N GLU A 76 -3.82 19.71 -8.29
CA GLU A 76 -4.67 18.95 -9.23
C GLU A 76 -5.56 17.89 -8.55
N ARG A 77 -5.06 17.26 -7.47
CA ARG A 77 -5.77 16.20 -6.74
C ARG A 77 -6.72 16.68 -5.64
N HIS A 78 -6.86 17.99 -5.38
CA HIS A 78 -7.54 18.49 -4.18
C HIS A 78 -9.01 18.07 -4.06
N GLU A 79 -9.74 17.92 -5.17
CA GLU A 79 -11.16 17.50 -5.11
C GLU A 79 -11.34 16.10 -4.53
N ARG A 80 -10.34 15.22 -4.70
CA ARG A 80 -10.36 13.84 -4.19
C ARG A 80 -9.96 13.72 -2.72
N LEU A 81 -9.49 14.81 -2.10
CA LEU A 81 -8.95 14.81 -0.75
C LEU A 81 -9.96 15.34 0.27
N SER A 82 -10.03 14.68 1.42
CA SER A 82 -10.76 15.16 2.60
C SER A 82 -10.12 14.66 3.90
N LEU A 83 -10.44 15.32 5.02
CA LEU A 83 -10.06 14.82 6.35
C LEU A 83 -11.23 14.10 7.00
N GLY A 84 -10.94 12.98 7.64
CA GLY A 84 -11.85 12.35 8.61
C GLY A 84 -11.88 13.12 9.94
N SER A 85 -12.80 12.74 10.83
CA SER A 85 -12.96 13.37 12.15
C SER A 85 -11.77 13.18 13.09
N ASP A 86 -10.96 12.15 12.88
CA ASP A 86 -9.70 11.90 13.59
C ASP A 86 -8.47 12.49 12.88
N CYS A 87 -8.69 13.30 11.84
CA CYS A 87 -7.66 13.96 11.02
C CYS A 87 -6.85 13.04 10.09
N SER A 88 -7.26 11.78 9.91
CA SER A 88 -6.68 10.97 8.84
C SER A 88 -7.15 11.41 7.46
N LEU A 89 -6.26 11.27 6.48
CA LEU A 89 -6.49 11.71 5.10
C LEU A 89 -7.28 10.66 4.33
N ASN A 90 -8.37 11.09 3.71
CA ASN A 90 -9.14 10.28 2.78
C ASN A 90 -8.81 10.71 1.34
N ILE A 91 -8.57 9.72 0.48
CA ILE A 91 -8.34 9.91 -0.96
C ILE A 91 -9.39 9.08 -1.69
N THR A 92 -10.24 9.73 -2.47
CA THR A 92 -11.26 9.05 -3.29
C THR A 92 -10.72 8.73 -4.68
N ASN A 93 -11.22 7.66 -5.29
CA ASN A 93 -10.87 7.23 -6.65
C ASN A 93 -9.34 7.20 -6.87
N VAL A 94 -8.66 6.35 -6.10
CA VAL A 94 -7.20 6.20 -6.12
C VAL A 94 -6.73 5.78 -7.50
N THR A 95 -5.71 6.44 -8.02
CA THR A 95 -5.04 6.08 -9.27
C THR A 95 -3.67 5.46 -8.97
N LYS A 96 -3.06 4.82 -9.97
CA LYS A 96 -1.69 4.33 -9.84
C LYS A 96 -0.68 5.43 -9.50
N GLU A 97 -0.97 6.69 -9.79
CA GLU A 97 -0.08 7.86 -9.53
C GLU A 97 -0.23 8.45 -8.11
N ASP A 98 -1.13 7.88 -7.30
CA ASP A 98 -1.30 8.30 -5.90
C ASP A 98 -0.38 7.52 -4.93
N TYR A 99 0.35 6.50 -5.39
CA TYR A 99 1.36 5.82 -4.59
C TYR A 99 2.45 6.79 -4.12
N GLY A 100 3.05 6.53 -2.95
CA GLY A 100 4.08 7.41 -2.40
C GLY A 100 4.07 7.47 -0.88
N SER A 101 4.90 8.36 -0.33
CA SER A 101 4.96 8.66 1.09
C SER A 101 4.00 9.81 1.44
N TYR A 102 3.19 9.60 2.47
CA TYR A 102 2.28 10.60 3.02
C TYR A 102 2.64 10.84 4.48
N ILE A 103 2.94 12.08 4.81
CA ILE A 103 3.45 12.47 6.11
C ILE A 103 2.38 13.28 6.82
N CYS A 104 1.91 12.78 7.96
CA CYS A 104 1.06 13.52 8.88
C CYS A 104 1.92 14.20 9.95
N ARG A 105 1.91 15.53 9.98
CA ARG A 105 2.61 16.35 10.96
C ARG A 105 1.63 17.13 11.81
N GLN A 106 1.85 17.15 13.12
CA GLN A 106 0.99 17.87 14.06
C GLN A 106 1.73 19.01 14.78
N TYR A 107 1.02 20.07 15.11
CA TYR A 107 1.57 21.27 15.74
C TYR A 107 0.80 21.69 17.01
N VAL A 108 1.52 22.09 18.05
CA VAL A 108 0.95 22.73 19.26
C VAL A 108 1.66 24.05 19.46
N ASN A 109 0.90 25.15 19.59
CA ASN A 109 1.45 26.51 19.76
C ASN A 109 2.51 26.89 18.70
N GLY A 110 2.34 26.41 17.46
CA GLY A 110 3.27 26.67 16.35
C GLY A 110 4.52 25.79 16.33
N GLN A 111 4.70 24.91 17.32
CA GLN A 111 5.80 23.95 17.35
C GLN A 111 5.33 22.56 16.94
N GLN A 112 6.16 21.84 16.20
CA GLN A 112 5.87 20.44 15.85
C GLN A 112 5.76 19.60 17.13
N GLN A 113 4.70 18.80 17.21
CA GLN A 113 4.43 17.90 18.31
C GLN A 113 4.81 16.48 17.90
N GLY A 114 5.77 15.89 18.62
CA GLY A 114 6.20 14.51 18.38
C GLY A 114 6.88 14.29 17.02
N THR A 115 7.04 13.02 16.67
CA THR A 115 7.56 12.62 15.37
C THR A 115 6.47 12.68 14.31
N ASP A 116 6.90 12.84 13.06
CA ASP A 116 6.01 12.67 11.92
C ASP A 116 5.42 11.25 11.90
N ALA A 117 4.14 11.13 11.57
CA ALA A 117 3.53 9.84 11.27
C ALA A 117 3.56 9.65 9.75
N ARG A 118 4.40 8.73 9.27
CA ARG A 118 4.54 8.44 7.84
C ARG A 118 3.67 7.25 7.45
N VAL A 119 3.04 7.36 6.27
CA VAL A 119 2.23 6.33 5.65
C VAL A 119 2.74 6.10 4.23
N PHE A 120 3.21 4.90 3.93
CA PHE A 120 3.52 4.47 2.57
C PHE A 120 2.27 3.89 1.91
N LEU A 121 1.78 4.56 0.87
CA LEU A 121 0.65 4.11 0.07
C LEU A 121 1.15 3.29 -1.12
N HIS A 122 0.73 2.04 -1.16
CA HIS A 122 1.02 1.07 -2.22
C HIS A 122 -0.24 0.82 -3.05
N VAL A 123 -0.14 0.98 -4.37
CA VAL A 123 -1.30 0.88 -5.27
C VAL A 123 -1.18 -0.34 -6.16
N LEU A 124 -2.12 -1.27 -6.04
CA LEU A 124 -2.28 -2.41 -6.94
C LEU A 124 -3.14 -2.01 -8.14
N HIS A 125 -2.64 -2.22 -9.35
CA HIS A 125 -3.34 -1.89 -10.58
C HIS A 125 -3.24 -3.04 -11.57
N VAL A 126 -4.33 -3.30 -12.29
CA VAL A 126 -4.36 -4.25 -13.40
C VAL A 126 -4.62 -3.49 -14.69
N SER A 127 -3.76 -3.72 -15.68
CA SER A 127 -3.95 -3.28 -17.06
C SER A 127 -4.11 -4.48 -17.99
N SER A 128 -4.78 -4.26 -19.13
CA SER A 128 -4.98 -5.26 -20.18
C SER A 128 -4.23 -4.83 -21.43
N SER A 129 -3.66 -5.80 -22.16
CA SER A 129 -3.08 -5.56 -23.48
C SER A 129 -4.13 -5.21 -24.55
N SER A 130 -5.41 -5.53 -24.29
CA SER A 130 -6.52 -5.17 -25.17
C SER A 130 -7.21 -3.91 -24.65
N SER A 131 -7.43 -2.94 -25.53
CA SER A 131 -8.29 -1.78 -25.27
C SER A 131 -9.77 -2.08 -25.48
N GLN A 132 -10.12 -3.27 -25.97
CA GLN A 132 -11.49 -3.66 -26.26
C GLN A 132 -12.21 -4.06 -24.98
N THR A 133 -13.35 -3.42 -24.70
CA THR A 133 -14.27 -3.79 -23.61
C THR A 133 -15.09 -5.04 -23.93
N GLU A 134 -15.16 -5.39 -25.21
CA GLU A 134 -15.86 -6.53 -25.77
C GLU A 134 -14.84 -7.41 -26.47
N ILE A 135 -14.85 -8.71 -26.19
CA ILE A 135 -13.79 -9.58 -26.68
C ILE A 135 -14.34 -10.72 -27.51
N SER A 136 -13.73 -10.92 -28.69
CA SER A 136 -14.01 -12.06 -29.56
C SER A 136 -13.32 -13.32 -29.03
N ALA A 137 -14.06 -14.42 -28.98
CA ALA A 137 -13.48 -15.72 -28.66
C ALA A 137 -12.36 -16.09 -29.63
N GLY A 138 -11.30 -16.70 -29.11
CA GLY A 138 -10.07 -17.02 -29.83
C GLY A 138 -9.02 -15.92 -29.81
N SER A 139 -9.33 -14.72 -29.33
CA SER A 139 -8.32 -13.68 -29.11
C SER A 139 -7.50 -13.94 -27.84
N SER A 140 -6.23 -13.54 -27.86
CA SER A 140 -5.33 -13.62 -26.71
C SER A 140 -5.34 -12.31 -25.95
N VAL A 141 -5.51 -12.38 -24.63
CA VAL A 141 -5.40 -11.23 -23.72
C VAL A 141 -4.25 -11.45 -22.74
N THR A 142 -3.49 -10.38 -22.48
CA THR A 142 -2.49 -10.35 -21.41
C THR A 142 -2.91 -9.35 -20.36
N LEU A 143 -3.13 -9.83 -19.14
CA LEU A 143 -3.39 -9.01 -17.96
C LEU A 143 -2.07 -8.78 -17.24
N SER A 144 -1.75 -7.52 -16.95
CA SER A 144 -0.57 -7.14 -16.16
C SER A 144 -1.02 -6.58 -14.83
N CYS A 145 -0.67 -7.27 -13.75
CA CYS A 145 -0.90 -6.80 -12.40
C CYS A 145 0.39 -6.22 -11.82
N GLN A 146 0.37 -4.95 -11.49
CA GLN A 146 1.55 -4.23 -11.00
C GLN A 146 1.26 -3.55 -9.65
N LEU A 147 2.22 -3.66 -8.74
CA LEU A 147 2.24 -2.93 -7.47
C LEU A 147 3.14 -1.70 -7.60
N TYR A 148 2.57 -0.52 -7.44
CA TYR A 148 3.30 0.75 -7.41
C TYR A 148 3.61 1.11 -5.95
N SER A 149 4.89 1.37 -5.65
CA SER A 149 5.42 1.62 -4.29
C SER A 149 6.56 2.64 -4.32
N ASP A 150 6.69 3.43 -3.26
CA ASP A 150 7.72 4.48 -3.10
C ASP A 150 9.13 3.93 -2.89
N SER A 151 9.31 2.60 -2.73
CA SER A 151 10.64 1.99 -2.64
C SER A 151 11.53 2.27 -3.87
N GLU A 152 10.92 2.68 -4.99
CA GLU A 152 11.63 3.11 -6.20
C GLU A 152 12.42 4.43 -6.02
N SER A 153 12.19 5.21 -4.95
CA SER A 153 12.55 6.63 -4.95
C SER A 153 13.74 7.06 -4.11
N TYR A 154 14.14 6.33 -3.05
CA TYR A 154 15.07 6.90 -2.06
C TYR A 154 16.48 6.29 -1.96
N ASP A 155 16.71 5.03 -2.31
CA ASP A 155 18.02 4.37 -2.06
C ASP A 155 18.52 3.47 -3.21
N GLY A 156 17.92 3.56 -4.40
CA GLY A 156 18.25 2.64 -5.50
C GLY A 156 17.87 1.18 -5.20
N VAL A 157 17.07 0.95 -4.16
CA VAL A 157 16.47 -0.35 -3.85
C VAL A 157 15.45 -0.64 -4.94
N SER A 158 15.74 -1.65 -5.76
CA SER A 158 14.76 -2.14 -6.73
C SER A 158 13.48 -2.51 -6.00
N CYS A 159 12.33 -2.30 -6.64
CA CYS A 159 11.04 -2.78 -6.15
C CYS A 159 11.10 -4.27 -5.74
N ASP A 160 11.95 -5.06 -6.41
CA ASP A 160 12.22 -6.45 -6.11
C ASP A 160 12.85 -6.68 -4.71
N ASP A 161 13.86 -5.89 -4.35
CA ASP A 161 14.54 -6.05 -3.06
C ASP A 161 13.61 -5.72 -1.89
N TRP A 162 12.78 -4.68 -2.05
CA TRP A 162 11.77 -4.30 -1.05
C TRP A 162 10.71 -5.39 -0.88
N ILE A 163 10.10 -5.88 -1.98
CA ILE A 163 9.08 -6.94 -1.94
C ILE A 163 9.61 -8.19 -1.23
N ARG A 164 10.86 -8.57 -1.48
CA ARG A 164 11.49 -9.72 -0.82
C ARG A 164 11.66 -9.47 0.69
N SER A 165 12.13 -8.29 1.07
CA SER A 165 12.38 -7.95 2.49
C SER A 165 11.11 -7.89 3.33
N GLU A 166 10.01 -7.36 2.77
CA GLU A 166 8.73 -7.24 3.47
C GLU A 166 7.87 -8.51 3.38
N GLY A 167 8.29 -9.51 2.61
CA GLY A 167 7.48 -10.71 2.38
C GLY A 167 6.17 -10.38 1.66
N ILE A 168 6.26 -9.55 0.63
CA ILE A 168 5.16 -9.21 -0.26
C ILE A 168 5.10 -10.24 -1.38
N GLN A 169 3.90 -10.62 -1.80
CA GLN A 169 3.72 -11.50 -2.95
C GLN A 169 2.53 -11.05 -3.78
N LEU A 170 2.71 -11.06 -5.10
CA LEU A 170 1.65 -10.91 -6.09
C LEU A 170 1.32 -12.28 -6.68
N PHE A 171 0.04 -12.58 -6.85
CA PHE A 171 -0.41 -13.77 -7.56
C PHE A 171 -1.81 -13.60 -8.14
N TRP A 172 -2.10 -14.40 -9.16
CA TRP A 172 -3.44 -14.50 -9.72
C TRP A 172 -4.23 -15.61 -9.03
N VAL A 173 -5.52 -15.38 -8.82
CA VAL A 173 -6.50 -16.38 -8.41
C VAL A 173 -7.64 -16.44 -9.42
N ASN A 174 -8.24 -17.62 -9.56
CA ASN A 174 -9.46 -17.79 -10.33
C ASN A 174 -10.71 -17.31 -9.56
N GLN A 175 -11.87 -17.43 -10.18
CA GLN A 175 -13.16 -17.06 -9.58
C GLN A 175 -13.47 -17.79 -8.25
N ALA A 176 -12.94 -19.01 -8.06
CA ALA A 176 -13.08 -19.78 -6.82
C ALA A 176 -12.07 -19.36 -5.73
N GLY A 177 -11.21 -18.38 -5.99
CA GLY A 177 -10.15 -17.95 -5.07
C GLY A 177 -8.95 -18.90 -5.01
N VAL A 178 -8.85 -19.85 -5.94
CA VAL A 178 -7.72 -20.77 -6.02
C VAL A 178 -6.57 -20.09 -6.74
N LYS A 179 -5.38 -20.10 -6.12
CA LYS A 179 -4.14 -19.56 -6.69
C LYS A 179 -3.81 -20.27 -8.00
N LEU A 180 -3.67 -19.48 -9.06
CA LEU A 180 -3.23 -19.96 -10.36
C LEU A 180 -1.72 -20.18 -10.35
N THR A 181 -1.30 -21.25 -11.00
CA THR A 181 0.09 -21.70 -11.05
C THR A 181 0.57 -21.82 -12.48
N ILE A 182 1.89 -21.78 -12.70
CA ILE A 182 2.52 -21.93 -14.02
C ILE A 182 2.14 -23.26 -14.70
N SER A 183 1.80 -24.30 -13.93
CA SER A 183 1.35 -25.59 -14.45
C SER A 183 -0.10 -25.60 -14.96
N ASP A 184 -0.85 -24.52 -14.80
CA ASP A 184 -2.20 -24.42 -15.37
C ASP A 184 -2.09 -24.22 -16.89
N SER A 185 -2.41 -25.25 -17.66
CA SER A 185 -2.24 -25.24 -19.12
C SER A 185 -3.06 -24.15 -19.83
N ARG A 186 -4.09 -23.59 -19.17
CA ARG A 186 -4.90 -22.50 -19.72
C ARG A 186 -4.19 -21.15 -19.63
N TYR A 187 -3.30 -20.97 -18.65
CA TYR A 187 -2.74 -19.68 -18.30
C TYR A 187 -1.22 -19.66 -18.46
N GLN A 188 -0.72 -18.73 -19.24
CA GLN A 188 0.70 -18.42 -19.29
C GLN A 188 1.00 -17.34 -18.27
N ILE A 189 1.49 -17.74 -17.09
CA ILE A 189 1.85 -16.81 -16.01
C ILE A 189 3.34 -16.50 -16.08
N SER A 190 3.67 -15.22 -16.06
CA SER A 190 5.06 -14.73 -16.01
C SER A 190 5.21 -13.67 -14.92
N ALA A 191 6.38 -13.61 -14.29
CA ALA A 191 6.74 -12.60 -13.31
C ALA A 191 8.06 -11.95 -13.75
N PRO A 192 8.00 -10.97 -14.68
CA PRO A 192 9.21 -10.34 -15.21
C PRO A 192 9.97 -9.50 -14.16
N GLY A 193 9.32 -9.19 -13.04
CA GLY A 193 9.91 -8.68 -11.81
C GLY A 193 9.04 -9.14 -10.63
N LEU A 194 9.42 -8.81 -9.39
CA LEU A 194 8.63 -9.18 -8.22
C LEU A 194 7.43 -8.26 -8.00
N CYS A 195 7.46 -7.04 -8.54
CA CYS A 195 6.36 -6.07 -8.45
C CYS A 195 5.33 -6.16 -9.57
N ILE A 196 5.52 -7.09 -10.49
CA ILE A 196 4.64 -7.29 -11.63
C ILE A 196 4.44 -8.78 -11.92
N ILE A 197 3.19 -9.19 -12.06
CA ILE A 197 2.83 -10.53 -12.49
C ILE A 197 1.85 -10.43 -13.66
N THR A 198 2.14 -11.15 -14.73
CA THR A 198 1.31 -11.20 -15.93
C THR A 198 0.61 -12.54 -16.06
N LEU A 199 -0.60 -12.50 -16.62
CA LEU A 199 -1.38 -13.68 -17.00
C LEU A 199 -1.82 -13.49 -18.45
N THR A 200 -1.38 -14.41 -19.31
CA THR A 200 -1.82 -14.47 -20.70
C THR A 200 -2.73 -15.68 -20.91
N THR A 201 -3.86 -15.47 -21.58
CA THR A 201 -4.82 -16.53 -21.91
C THR A 201 -5.50 -16.25 -23.23
N THR A 202 -5.84 -17.32 -23.95
CA THR A 202 -6.79 -17.24 -25.07
C THR A 202 -8.20 -17.28 -24.49
N LEU A 203 -9.05 -16.37 -24.92
CA LEU A 203 -10.41 -16.25 -24.43
C LEU A 203 -11.35 -17.21 -25.14
N LEU A 204 -12.19 -17.88 -24.36
CA LEU A 204 -13.20 -18.82 -24.84
C LEU A 204 -14.60 -18.23 -24.71
N ASN A 205 -15.58 -18.75 -25.45
CA ASN A 205 -16.98 -18.34 -25.30
C ASN A 205 -17.50 -18.53 -23.86
N GLU A 206 -16.98 -19.53 -23.14
CA GLU A 206 -17.28 -19.80 -21.74
C GLU A 206 -16.63 -18.82 -20.73
N ASP A 207 -15.81 -17.87 -21.22
CA ASP A 207 -15.19 -16.83 -20.39
C ASP A 207 -16.05 -15.59 -20.25
N ASP A 208 -17.28 -15.60 -20.76
CA ASP A 208 -18.22 -14.53 -20.52
C ASP A 208 -18.46 -14.33 -19.02
N ASN A 209 -18.30 -13.08 -18.56
CA ASN A 209 -18.34 -12.70 -17.15
C ASN A 209 -17.30 -13.42 -16.26
N ARG A 210 -16.26 -14.02 -16.84
CA ARG A 210 -15.17 -14.60 -16.06
C ARG A 210 -14.36 -13.50 -15.38
N GLU A 211 -14.06 -13.75 -14.11
CA GLU A 211 -13.19 -12.92 -13.28
C GLU A 211 -11.80 -13.53 -13.14
N TRP A 212 -10.78 -12.72 -13.42
CA TRP A 212 -9.41 -12.96 -12.96
C TRP A 212 -9.08 -11.94 -11.91
N ARG A 213 -8.60 -12.40 -10.77
CA ARG A 213 -8.28 -11.52 -9.65
C ARG A 213 -6.80 -11.60 -9.34
N CYS A 214 -6.14 -10.45 -9.34
CA CYS A 214 -4.80 -10.33 -8.82
C CYS A 214 -4.86 -9.92 -7.35
N GLU A 215 -4.12 -10.62 -6.51
CA GLU A 215 -4.04 -10.33 -5.08
C GLU A 215 -2.61 -9.97 -4.68
N VAL A 216 -2.50 -9.04 -3.72
CA VAL A 216 -1.24 -8.73 -3.05
C VAL A 216 -1.33 -9.15 -1.59
N THR A 217 -0.31 -9.87 -1.15
CA THR A 217 -0.11 -10.21 0.26
C THR A 217 1.05 -9.43 0.85
N HIS A 218 0.99 -9.20 2.14
CA HIS A 218 2.10 -8.69 2.94
C HIS A 218 2.17 -9.54 4.21
N ARG A 219 3.31 -10.21 4.43
CA ARG A 219 3.53 -11.17 5.53
C ARG A 219 2.46 -12.27 5.55
N ASN A 220 2.22 -12.88 4.39
CA ASN A 220 1.24 -13.95 4.15
C ASN A 220 -0.24 -13.58 4.41
N GLN A 221 -0.55 -12.30 4.57
CA GLN A 221 -1.93 -11.82 4.68
C GLN A 221 -2.33 -11.07 3.42
N VAL A 222 -3.46 -11.44 2.82
CA VAL A 222 -4.04 -10.70 1.70
C VAL A 222 -4.39 -9.30 2.17
N LYS A 223 -3.87 -8.28 1.48
CA LYS A 223 -4.12 -6.86 1.81
C LYS A 223 -5.13 -6.22 0.88
N THR A 224 -5.02 -6.47 -0.42
CA THR A 224 -6.01 -6.01 -1.41
C THR A 224 -5.99 -6.88 -2.66
N SER A 225 -6.99 -6.68 -3.51
CA SER A 225 -7.13 -7.37 -4.78
C SER A 225 -7.79 -6.52 -5.86
N VAL A 226 -7.41 -6.73 -7.11
CA VAL A 226 -8.01 -6.11 -8.30
C VAL A 226 -8.61 -7.21 -9.15
N THR A 227 -9.89 -7.07 -9.47
CA THR A 227 -10.59 -7.99 -10.38
C THR A 227 -10.63 -7.38 -11.78
N TYR A 228 -10.31 -8.21 -12.77
CA TYR A 228 -10.57 -7.96 -14.17
C TYR A 228 -11.67 -8.91 -14.63
N THR A 229 -12.75 -8.36 -15.19
CA THR A 229 -13.88 -9.13 -15.70
C THR A 229 -13.94 -8.99 -17.21
N VAL A 230 -14.02 -10.13 -17.92
CA VAL A 230 -14.27 -10.12 -19.35
C VAL A 230 -15.76 -10.09 -19.62
N LYS A 231 -16.17 -9.32 -20.63
CA LYS A 231 -17.52 -9.35 -21.19
C LYS A 231 -17.43 -9.75 -22.65
N SER A 232 -18.19 -10.75 -23.04
CA SER A 232 -18.40 -11.06 -24.45
C SER A 232 -19.40 -10.06 -25.06
N SER A 233 -19.21 -9.77 -26.36
CA SER A 233 -20.19 -9.06 -27.20
C SER A 233 -21.25 -9.99 -27.74
#